data_AF-A0A7Y0P2X3-F1
#
_entry.id   AF-A0A7Y0P2X3-F1
#
_cell.length_a   1.000
_cell.length_b   1.000
_cell.length_c   1.000
_cell.angle_alpha   90.00
_cell.angle_beta   90.00
_cell.angle_gamma   90.00
#
_symmetry.space_group_name_H-M   'P 1'
#
loop_
_entity.id
_entity.type
_entity.pdbx_description
1 polymer ?
#
loop_
_entity_poly.entity_id
_entity_poly.type
_entity_poly.pdbx_seq_one_letter_code
_entity_poly.pdbx_strand_id
1 'polypeptide(L)' 'LAVNPRKQWRELMEARRHLYEEVATAVVATDGRTPEEVAQAVLDAVELKEA' A
#
# COMPACT_ATOMS: atom_id res chain seq x y z
N LEU A 1 27.34 9.82 10.74
CA LEU A 1 26.86 9.58 9.36
C LEU A 1 25.36 9.78 9.35
N ALA A 2 24.85 10.80 8.65
CA ALA A 2 23.41 10.96 8.50
C ALA A 2 22.88 9.83 7.59
N VAL A 3 21.90 9.08 8.07
CA VAL A 3 21.20 8.06 7.28
C VAL A 3 20.44 8.76 6.16
N ASN A 4 20.54 8.28 4.92
CA ASN A 4 19.70 8.75 3.81
C ASN A 4 18.34 8.04 3.88
N PRO A 5 17.27 8.69 4.37
CA PRO A 5 16.01 8.00 4.64
C PRO A 5 15.34 7.48 3.36
N ARG A 6 15.55 8.15 2.22
CA ARG A 6 15.03 7.72 0.92
C ARG A 6 15.71 6.44 0.42
N LYS A 7 17.02 6.32 0.66
CA LYS A 7 17.76 5.09 0.31
C LYS A 7 17.26 3.92 1.16
N GLN A 8 17.16 4.12 2.48
CA GLN A 8 16.69 3.09 3.40
C GLN A 8 15.26 2.64 3.11
N TRP A 9 14.35 3.59 2.82
CA TRP A 9 12.98 3.26 2.44
C TRP A 9 12.92 2.43 1.15
N ARG A 10 13.74 2.77 0.15
CA ARG A 10 13.80 2.02 -1.12
C ARG A 10 14.27 0.60 -0.91
N GLU A 11 15.37 0.41 -0.17
CA GLU A 11 15.91 -0.92 0.16
C GLU A 11 14.88 -1.75 0.94
N LEU A 12 14.16 -1.13 1.88
CA LEU A 12 13.08 -1.79 2.62
C LEU A 12 11.94 -2.22 1.70
N MET A 13 11.49 -1.34 0.81
CA MET A 13 10.39 -1.64 -0.11
C MET A 13 10.77 -2.70 -1.14
N GLU A 14 11.99 -2.68 -1.67
CA GLU A 14 12.50 -3.72 -2.57
C GLU A 14 12.49 -5.10 -1.88
N ALA A 15 12.96 -5.15 -0.63
CA ALA A 15 13.00 -6.39 0.15
C ALA A 15 11.62 -6.90 0.60
N ARG A 16 10.60 -6.05 0.69
CA ARG A 16 9.30 -6.44 1.30
C ARG A 16 8.10 -6.42 0.37
N ARG A 17 8.14 -5.64 -0.72
CA ARG A 17 6.98 -5.45 -1.61
C ARG A 17 6.44 -6.77 -2.13
N HIS A 18 7.30 -7.65 -2.62
CA HIS A 18 6.90 -8.93 -3.18
C HIS A 18 6.16 -9.80 -2.14
N LEU A 19 6.60 -9.82 -0.87
CA LEU A 19 5.93 -10.56 0.20
C LEU A 19 4.55 -10.00 0.51
N TYR A 20 4.38 -8.68 0.48
CA TYR A 20 3.07 -8.06 0.68
C TYR A 20 2.13 -8.35 -0.49
N GLU A 21 2.63 -8.29 -1.73
CA GLU A 21 1.86 -8.57 -2.94
C GLU A 21 1.48 -10.06 -3.05
N GLU A 22 2.33 -10.98 -2.60
CA GLU A 22 2.06 -12.43 -2.63
C GLU A 22 0.84 -12.84 -1.79
N VAL A 23 0.63 -12.19 -0.64
CA VAL A 23 -0.47 -12.52 0.29
C VAL A 23 -1.68 -11.61 0.16
N ALA A 24 -1.58 -10.53 -0.62
CA ALA A 24 -2.64 -9.54 -0.73
C ALA A 24 -3.79 -10.06 -1.60
N THR A 25 -5.01 -10.06 -1.05
CA THR A 25 -6.23 -10.27 -1.84
C THR A 25 -6.53 -9.08 -2.76
N ALA A 26 -6.15 -7.86 -2.34
CA ALA A 26 -6.28 -6.64 -3.11
C ALA A 26 -5.13 -5.66 -2.78
N VAL A 27 -4.74 -4.83 -3.75
CA VAL A 27 -3.72 -3.79 -3.60
C VAL A 27 -4.34 -2.43 -3.95
N VAL A 28 -4.25 -1.47 -3.02
CA VAL A 28 -4.83 -0.13 -3.18
C VAL A 28 -3.71 0.92 -3.14
N ALA A 29 -3.62 1.74 -4.19
CA ALA A 29 -2.69 2.86 -4.24
C ALA A 29 -3.15 3.99 -3.30
N THR A 30 -2.23 4.52 -2.50
CA THR A 30 -2.48 5.57 -1.51
C THR A 30 -1.94 6.94 -1.91
N ASP A 31 -1.06 7.00 -2.93
CA ASP A 31 -0.42 8.24 -3.34
C ASP A 31 -1.45 9.23 -3.89
N GLY A 32 -1.39 10.47 -3.42
CA GLY A 32 -2.27 11.55 -3.88
C GLY A 32 -3.74 11.40 -3.49
N ARG A 33 -4.07 10.52 -2.54
CA ARG A 33 -5.44 10.29 -2.05
C ARG A 33 -5.62 10.76 -0.61
N THR A 34 -6.84 11.19 -0.26
CA THR A 34 -7.21 11.37 1.14
C THR A 34 -7.42 10.01 1.82
N PRO A 35 -7.35 9.94 3.17
CA PRO A 35 -7.67 8.73 3.90
C PRO A 35 -9.06 8.16 3.56
N GLU A 36 -10.06 9.02 3.36
CA GLU A 36 -11.43 8.62 3.01
C GLU A 36 -11.50 8.00 1.61
N GLU A 37 -10.78 8.57 0.64
CA GLU A 37 -10.68 8.00 -0.72
C GLU A 37 -10.00 6.63 -0.72
N VAL A 38 -8.96 6.46 0.12
CA VAL A 38 -8.32 5.15 0.31
C VAL A 38 -9.29 4.16 0.95
N ALA A 39 -10.00 4.57 2.00
CA ALA A 39 -10.97 3.71 2.66
C ALA A 39 -12.07 3.24 1.70
N GLN A 40 -12.59 4.15 0.87
CA GLN A 40 -13.57 3.79 -0.16
C GLN A 40 -12.98 2.84 -1.20
N ALA A 41 -11.75 3.09 -1.67
CA ALA A 41 -11.08 2.21 -2.63
C ALA A 41 -10.81 0.81 -2.06
N VAL A 42 -10.57 0.69 -0.76
CA VAL A 42 -10.46 -0.61 -0.08
C VAL A 42 -11.80 -1.33 -0.09
N LEU A 43 -12.89 -0.67 0.32
CA LEU A 43 -14.24 -1.26 0.31
C LEU A 43 -14.64 -1.75 -1.09
N ASP A 44 -14.28 -0.98 -2.12
CA ASP A 44 -14.52 -1.32 -3.52
C ASP A 44 -13.73 -2.57 -3.95
N ALA A 45 -12.46 -2.63 -3.58
CA ALA A 45 -11.56 -3.71 -3.98
C ALA A 45 -11.85 -5.05 -3.31
N VAL A 46 -12.55 -5.05 -2.18
CA VAL A 46 -12.97 -6.27 -1.46
C VAL A 46 -14.46 -6.59 -1.67
N GLU A 47 -15.11 -5.94 -2.64
CA GLU A 47 -16.52 -6.15 -3.00
C GLU A 47 -17.52 -6.02 -1.83
N LEU A 48 -17.15 -5.31 -0.76
CA LEU A 48 -18.01 -5.08 0.42
C LEU A 48 -19.12 -4.03 0.18
N LYS A 49 -19.37 -3.68 -1.08
CA LYS A 49 -20.34 -2.64 -1.44
C LYS A 49 -21.80 -3.07 -1.34
N GLU A 50 -22.09 -4.37 -1.32
CA GLU A 50 -23.47 -4.88 -1.20
C GLU A 50 -23.56 -6.15 -0.31
N ALA A 51 -23.54 -5.96 1.01
CA ALA A 51 -23.95 -6.96 2.00
C ALA A 51 -24.96 -6.35 2.99
#